data_AF-W2EXQ7-F1
#
_entry.id   AF-W2EXQ7-F1
#
_cell.length_a   1.000
_cell.length_b   1.000
_cell.length_c   1.000
_cell.angle_alpha   90.00
_cell.angle_beta   90.00
_cell.angle_gamma   90.00
#
_symmetry.space_group_name_H-M   'P 1'
#
loop_
_entity.id
_entity.type
_entity.pdbx_description
1 polymer ?
#
loop_
_entity_poly.entity_id
_entity_poly.type
_entity_poly.pdbx_seq_one_letter_code
_entity_poly.pdbx_strand_id
1 'polypeptide(L)'
;MTRTPLAAALAVTTLVAGLTACQGPAAGPPSASATGPRSSASSGSPGADGAVYVTGARAGDDACARVLSAIGYLGLSLLPSGQEDAQHWDGDVRGRFGYLRGTLAMYGPHLPASTVAATETIDRVAEVLSRADTPGAVRPSLLRRYRSASGVVTGACHGGTS
;
A
#
# COMPACT_ATOMS: atom_id res chain seq x y z
N MET A 1 0.00 -54.44 16.77
CA MET A 1 0.93 -53.82 17.75
C MET A 1 2.35 -54.10 17.30
N THR A 2 3.06 -53.11 16.76
CA THR A 2 4.53 -53.09 16.67
C THR A 2 4.92 -51.67 16.25
N ARG A 3 5.46 -50.90 17.19
CA ARG A 3 5.90 -49.51 17.02
C ARG A 3 7.40 -49.52 16.80
N THR A 4 7.87 -48.85 15.76
CA THR A 4 9.30 -48.59 15.50
C THR A 4 9.52 -47.08 15.64
N PRO A 5 10.34 -46.60 16.59
CA PRO A 5 10.76 -45.21 16.62
C PRO A 5 12.12 -45.07 15.93
N LEU A 6 12.18 -44.33 14.83
CA LEU A 6 13.43 -43.89 14.22
C LEU A 6 13.61 -42.41 14.56
N ALA A 7 14.45 -42.20 15.57
CA ALA A 7 15.01 -40.90 15.90
C ALA A 7 16.00 -40.50 14.80
N ALA A 8 15.78 -39.36 14.15
CA ALA A 8 16.73 -38.76 13.24
C ALA A 8 16.93 -37.29 13.62
N ALA A 9 18.20 -36.94 13.73
CA ALA A 9 18.78 -35.82 14.43
C ALA A 9 18.38 -34.43 13.89
N LEU A 10 18.27 -33.50 14.84
CA LEU A 10 18.33 -32.06 14.60
C LEU A 10 19.69 -31.68 14.01
N ALA A 11 19.71 -31.17 12.78
CA ALA A 11 20.83 -30.42 12.25
C ALA A 11 20.49 -28.92 12.34
N VAL A 12 21.01 -28.29 13.39
CA VAL A 12 21.01 -26.83 13.56
C VAL A 12 22.17 -26.30 12.73
N THR A 13 21.89 -25.68 11.58
CA THR A 13 22.86 -24.87 10.85
C THR A 13 22.56 -23.40 11.09
N THR A 14 23.28 -22.81 12.05
CA THR A 14 23.45 -21.37 12.17
C THR A 14 24.59 -20.94 11.24
N LEU A 15 24.30 -20.09 10.24
CA LEU A 15 25.33 -19.22 9.68
C LEU A 15 24.76 -17.82 9.47
N VAL A 16 25.41 -16.90 10.16
CA VAL A 16 25.10 -15.49 10.35
C VAL A 16 25.87 -14.65 9.33
N ALA A 17 25.25 -13.54 8.94
CA ALA A 17 25.82 -12.30 8.42
C ALA A 17 26.49 -12.31 7.04
N GLY A 18 25.78 -11.70 6.09
CA GLY A 18 26.33 -11.06 4.89
C GLY A 18 25.67 -9.70 4.66
N LEU A 19 25.81 -8.77 5.62
CA LEU A 19 25.45 -7.36 5.42
C LEU A 19 26.56 -6.69 4.60
N THR A 20 26.43 -6.71 3.28
CA THR A 20 27.22 -5.84 2.40
C THR A 20 26.74 -4.41 2.57
N ALA A 21 27.48 -3.64 3.35
CA ALA A 21 27.35 -2.20 3.47
C ALA A 21 27.67 -1.52 2.12
N CYS A 22 26.80 -0.61 1.70
CA CYS A 22 27.06 0.36 0.64
C CYS A 22 28.30 1.20 1.02
N GLN A 23 29.39 1.04 0.28
CA GLN A 23 30.57 1.88 0.41
C GLN A 23 30.33 3.19 -0.35
N GLY A 24 30.07 4.27 0.39
CA GLY A 24 30.20 5.64 -0.12
C GLY A 24 31.65 6.12 0.06
N PRO A 25 32.22 6.89 -0.89
CA PRO A 25 33.55 7.47 -0.70
C PRO A 25 33.48 8.71 0.23
N ALA A 26 34.22 8.64 1.34
CA ALA A 26 34.42 9.74 2.27
C ALA A 26 35.67 10.56 1.91
N ALA A 27 35.43 11.85 1.68
CA ALA A 27 36.19 13.04 2.09
C ALA A 27 37.75 13.01 2.06
N GLY A 28 38.32 13.90 1.22
CA GLY A 28 39.62 14.54 1.47
C GLY A 28 39.43 15.94 2.08
N PRO A 29 40.38 16.49 2.88
CA PRO A 29 40.30 17.84 3.42
C PRO A 29 41.36 18.77 2.74
N PRO A 30 41.48 20.06 3.13
CA PRO A 30 40.65 21.17 2.66
C PRO A 30 41.49 22.28 1.99
N SER A 31 40.88 23.14 1.16
CA SER A 31 41.51 24.43 0.82
C SER A 31 40.49 25.51 0.46
N ALA A 32 40.62 26.60 1.23
CA ALA A 32 40.35 28.00 0.94
C ALA A 32 38.90 28.48 0.66
N SER A 33 38.49 29.37 1.55
CA SER A 33 37.31 30.22 1.56
C SER A 33 37.08 31.00 0.26
N ALA A 34 35.83 31.03 -0.21
CA ALA A 34 35.28 32.16 -0.94
C ALA A 34 33.85 32.44 -0.44
N THR A 35 33.72 33.59 0.19
CA THR A 35 32.49 34.19 0.71
C THR A 35 31.53 34.51 -0.43
N GLY A 36 30.30 34.00 -0.38
CA GLY A 36 29.20 34.38 -1.28
C GLY A 36 27.85 33.97 -0.68
N PRO A 37 26.83 34.83 -0.70
CA PRO A 37 25.65 34.67 0.15
C PRO A 37 24.75 33.51 -0.29
N ARG A 38 24.27 32.79 0.72
CA ARG A 38 23.25 31.74 0.63
C ARG A 38 21.97 32.28 -0.02
N SER A 39 21.45 31.56 -1.00
CA SER A 39 20.04 31.61 -1.39
C SER A 39 19.59 30.23 -1.84
N SER A 40 19.63 29.27 -0.91
CA SER A 40 18.74 28.12 -1.00
C SER A 40 17.40 28.59 -0.47
N ALA A 41 16.51 28.99 -1.38
CA ALA A 41 15.11 29.19 -1.05
C ALA A 41 14.50 27.84 -0.70
N SER A 42 14.66 27.43 0.57
CA SER A 42 13.76 26.52 1.23
C SER A 42 12.45 27.28 1.45
N SER A 43 11.53 27.18 0.50
CA SER A 43 10.13 27.44 0.81
C SER A 43 9.63 26.25 1.62
N GLY A 44 9.79 26.34 2.93
CA GLY A 44 9.08 25.48 3.85
C GLY A 44 7.58 25.77 3.78
N SER A 45 6.78 24.71 3.78
CA SER A 45 5.48 24.77 4.44
C SER A 45 5.56 23.88 5.69
N PRO A 46 5.24 24.41 6.87
CA PRO A 46 5.08 23.61 8.07
C PRO A 46 3.69 22.98 8.07
N GLY A 47 3.62 21.68 8.36
CA GLY A 47 2.35 20.98 8.60
C GLY A 47 2.19 19.68 7.81
N ALA A 48 3.03 18.70 8.07
CA ALA A 48 2.73 17.30 7.76
C ALA A 48 3.20 16.46 8.94
N ASP A 49 2.49 16.57 10.07
CA ASP A 49 2.65 15.61 11.15
C ASP A 49 2.24 14.22 10.62
N GLY A 50 3.26 13.39 10.39
CA GLY A 50 3.15 11.93 10.50
C GLY A 50 2.64 11.13 9.30
N ALA A 51 2.41 11.74 8.14
CA ALA A 51 1.72 11.04 7.06
C ALA A 51 2.66 10.68 5.90
N VAL A 52 3.31 9.51 5.99
CA VAL A 52 4.06 8.93 4.87
C VAL A 52 3.06 8.39 3.86
N TYR A 53 2.84 9.13 2.77
CA TYR A 53 1.98 8.70 1.69
C TYR A 53 2.76 8.41 0.42
N VAL A 54 2.31 7.34 -0.24
CA VAL A 54 2.65 6.83 -1.58
C VAL A 54 3.75 7.59 -2.34
N THR A 55 4.87 6.93 -2.62
CA THR A 55 5.97 7.49 -3.43
C THR A 55 5.45 8.00 -4.77
N GLY A 56 5.56 9.32 -5.00
CA GLY A 56 5.15 9.99 -6.25
C GLY A 56 3.72 10.54 -6.26
N ALA A 57 2.97 10.42 -5.15
CA ALA A 57 1.70 11.08 -4.94
C ALA A 57 1.92 12.53 -4.47
N ARG A 58 1.18 13.49 -5.06
CA ARG A 58 1.16 14.91 -4.65
C ARG A 58 -0.25 15.28 -4.19
N ALA A 59 -0.33 16.21 -3.24
CA ALA A 59 -1.60 16.69 -2.71
C ALA A 59 -2.52 17.33 -3.76
N GLY A 60 -1.95 17.89 -4.84
CA GLY A 60 -2.70 18.53 -5.92
C GLY A 60 -3.05 17.62 -7.11
N ASP A 61 -2.80 16.31 -7.01
CA ASP A 61 -3.19 15.38 -8.07
C ASP A 61 -4.71 15.17 -8.10
N ASP A 62 -5.24 14.79 -9.27
CA ASP A 62 -6.65 14.45 -9.41
C ASP A 62 -7.02 13.23 -8.54
N ALA A 63 -7.95 13.44 -7.61
CA ALA A 63 -8.33 12.45 -6.61
C ALA A 63 -8.96 11.21 -7.25
N CYS A 64 -9.82 11.40 -8.26
CA CYS A 64 -10.43 10.30 -8.99
C CYS A 64 -9.36 9.46 -9.71
N ALA A 65 -8.47 10.08 -10.47
CA ALA A 65 -7.38 9.38 -11.16
C ALA A 65 -6.50 8.59 -10.20
N ARG A 66 -6.16 9.16 -9.04
CA ARG A 66 -5.33 8.49 -8.02
C ARG A 66 -6.04 7.29 -7.41
N VAL A 67 -7.31 7.44 -7.02
CA VAL A 67 -8.08 6.34 -6.43
C VAL A 67 -8.40 5.25 -7.46
N LEU A 68 -8.79 5.60 -8.68
CA LEU A 68 -9.04 4.63 -9.76
C LEU A 68 -7.77 3.89 -10.17
N SER A 69 -6.64 4.59 -10.21
CA SER A 69 -5.33 3.95 -10.42
C SER A 69 -5.01 2.93 -9.32
N ALA A 70 -5.26 3.26 -8.05
CA ALA A 70 -5.05 2.33 -6.94
C ALA A 70 -6.00 1.13 -6.98
N ILE A 71 -7.28 1.34 -7.32
CA ILE A 71 -8.26 0.26 -7.55
C ILE A 71 -7.79 -0.66 -8.68
N GLY A 72 -7.38 -0.09 -9.81
CA GLY A 72 -6.85 -0.85 -10.95
C GLY A 72 -5.58 -1.63 -10.61
N TYR A 73 -4.66 -1.00 -9.85
CA TYR A 73 -3.43 -1.65 -9.41
C TYR A 73 -3.71 -2.83 -8.48
N LEU A 74 -4.62 -2.71 -7.52
CA LEU A 74 -5.08 -3.84 -6.71
C LEU A 74 -5.73 -4.92 -7.59
N GLY A 75 -6.52 -4.52 -8.59
CA GLY A 75 -7.18 -5.43 -9.53
C GLY A 75 -6.24 -6.39 -10.26
N LEU A 76 -4.98 -6.01 -10.50
CA LEU A 76 -3.97 -6.89 -11.13
C LEU A 76 -3.62 -8.14 -10.30
N SER A 77 -3.90 -8.13 -8.99
CA SER A 77 -3.62 -9.24 -8.07
C SER A 77 -4.87 -10.04 -7.69
N LEU A 78 -6.03 -9.56 -8.13
CA LEU A 78 -7.30 -10.19 -7.84
C LEU A 78 -7.72 -11.07 -9.02
N LEU A 79 -8.25 -12.25 -8.70
CA LEU A 79 -8.98 -13.04 -9.68
C LEU A 79 -10.20 -12.24 -10.19
N PRO A 80 -10.79 -12.62 -11.33
CA PRO A 80 -12.01 -12.00 -11.82
C PRO A 80 -13.17 -12.06 -10.81
N SER A 81 -14.16 -11.17 -10.98
CA SER A 81 -15.36 -11.22 -10.15
C SER A 81 -16.11 -12.55 -10.33
N GLY A 82 -16.68 -13.08 -9.25
CA GLY A 82 -17.30 -14.41 -9.22
C GLY A 82 -16.31 -15.53 -8.84
N GLN A 83 -15.02 -15.22 -8.69
CA GLN A 83 -14.00 -16.17 -8.24
C GLN A 83 -13.45 -15.82 -6.85
N GLU A 84 -14.21 -15.10 -6.02
CA GLU A 84 -13.71 -14.61 -4.74
C GLU A 84 -13.36 -15.74 -3.76
N ASP A 85 -14.07 -16.87 -3.83
CA ASP A 85 -13.81 -18.04 -2.98
C ASP A 85 -12.54 -18.81 -3.41
N ALA A 86 -12.07 -18.61 -4.65
CA ALA A 86 -10.83 -19.18 -5.18
C ALA A 86 -9.63 -18.23 -5.04
N GLN A 87 -9.82 -17.00 -4.56
CA GLN A 87 -8.77 -15.99 -4.47
C GLN A 87 -7.59 -16.47 -3.61
N HIS A 88 -6.38 -16.39 -4.16
CA HIS A 88 -5.16 -16.55 -3.39
C HIS A 88 -4.87 -15.31 -2.56
N TRP A 89 -4.51 -15.48 -1.29
CA TRP A 89 -4.35 -14.40 -0.31
C TRP A 89 -2.90 -14.31 0.17
N ASP A 90 -2.01 -13.92 -0.73
CA ASP A 90 -0.58 -13.77 -0.47
C ASP A 90 -0.20 -12.37 0.04
N GLY A 91 1.11 -12.11 0.14
CA GLY A 91 1.63 -10.81 0.56
C GLY A 91 1.37 -9.69 -0.45
N ASP A 92 1.26 -9.99 -1.74
CA ASP A 92 1.02 -8.99 -2.78
C ASP A 92 -0.42 -8.46 -2.68
N VAL A 93 -1.42 -9.35 -2.57
CA VAL A 93 -2.82 -8.93 -2.37
C VAL A 93 -2.97 -8.08 -1.11
N ARG A 94 -2.39 -8.51 0.02
CA ARG A 94 -2.44 -7.75 1.28
C ARG A 94 -1.76 -6.38 1.16
N GLY A 95 -0.57 -6.35 0.57
CA GLY A 95 0.19 -5.13 0.35
C GLY A 95 -0.57 -4.12 -0.50
N ARG A 96 -1.29 -4.59 -1.53
CA ARG A 96 -2.08 -3.72 -2.41
C ARG A 96 -3.37 -3.20 -1.76
N PHE A 97 -4.00 -3.98 -0.88
CA PHE A 97 -5.06 -3.43 -0.02
C PHE A 97 -4.51 -2.34 0.92
N GLY A 98 -3.31 -2.53 1.49
CA GLY A 98 -2.64 -1.50 2.28
C GLY A 98 -2.34 -0.23 1.48
N TYR A 99 -1.82 -0.37 0.25
CA TYR A 99 -1.58 0.73 -0.67
C TYR A 99 -2.86 1.50 -1.02
N LEU A 100 -3.94 0.77 -1.32
CA LEU A 100 -5.24 1.37 -1.60
C LEU A 100 -5.74 2.18 -0.40
N ARG A 101 -5.63 1.63 0.81
CA ARG A 101 -6.01 2.33 2.05
C ARG A 101 -5.24 3.64 2.21
N GLY A 102 -3.92 3.60 2.00
CA GLY A 102 -3.07 4.82 2.03
C GLY A 102 -3.49 5.85 0.98
N THR A 103 -3.88 5.41 -0.21
CA THR A 103 -4.40 6.28 -1.27
C THR A 103 -5.74 6.92 -0.85
N LEU A 104 -6.65 6.15 -0.27
CA LEU A 104 -7.96 6.65 0.19
C LEU A 104 -7.83 7.64 1.35
N ALA A 105 -6.88 7.44 2.25
CA ALA A 105 -6.61 8.39 3.32
C ALA A 105 -6.18 9.76 2.79
N MET A 106 -5.42 9.80 1.70
CA MET A 106 -4.95 11.05 1.08
C MET A 106 -6.01 11.68 0.16
N TYR A 107 -6.65 10.89 -0.69
CA TYR A 107 -7.48 11.40 -1.80
C TYR A 107 -8.98 11.19 -1.60
N GLY A 108 -9.39 10.27 -0.71
CA GLY A 108 -10.79 9.95 -0.43
C GLY A 108 -11.65 11.16 -0.06
N PRO A 109 -11.19 12.11 0.78
CA PRO A 109 -11.95 13.33 1.11
C PRO A 109 -12.22 14.25 -0.08
N HIS A 110 -11.47 14.10 -1.17
CA HIS A 110 -11.57 14.93 -2.38
C HIS A 110 -12.37 14.24 -3.50
N LEU A 111 -12.93 13.05 -3.25
CA LEU A 111 -13.81 12.37 -4.19
C LEU A 111 -15.20 13.02 -4.25
N PRO A 112 -15.99 12.77 -5.32
CA PRO A 112 -17.36 13.26 -5.40
C PRO A 112 -18.17 12.87 -4.15
N ALA A 113 -18.98 13.79 -3.63
CA ALA A 113 -19.74 13.58 -2.38
C ALA A 113 -20.67 12.35 -2.42
N SER A 114 -21.14 11.97 -3.62
CA SER A 114 -21.94 10.75 -3.83
C SER A 114 -21.20 9.44 -3.50
N THR A 115 -19.87 9.48 -3.38
CA THR A 115 -19.03 8.29 -3.16
C THR A 115 -18.68 8.05 -1.69
N VAL A 116 -18.98 8.97 -0.76
CA VAL A 116 -18.50 8.92 0.64
C VAL A 116 -18.75 7.56 1.29
N ALA A 117 -19.98 7.06 1.25
CA ALA A 117 -20.33 5.77 1.87
C ALA A 117 -19.61 4.56 1.22
N ALA A 118 -19.35 4.64 -0.09
CA ALA A 118 -18.61 3.61 -0.81
C ALA A 118 -17.12 3.66 -0.45
N THR A 119 -16.53 4.85 -0.42
CA THR A 119 -15.14 5.12 -0.02
C THR A 119 -14.87 4.60 1.40
N GLU A 120 -15.73 4.91 2.37
CA GLU A 120 -15.62 4.37 3.73
C GLU A 120 -15.73 2.84 3.78
N THR A 121 -16.57 2.27 2.92
CA THR A 121 -16.70 0.81 2.83
C THR A 121 -15.43 0.17 2.29
N ILE A 122 -14.81 0.78 1.27
CA ILE A 122 -13.53 0.33 0.74
C ILE A 122 -12.45 0.44 1.81
N ASP A 123 -12.36 1.57 2.54
CA ASP A 123 -11.38 1.77 3.62
C ASP A 123 -11.49 0.69 4.70
N ARG A 124 -12.71 0.45 5.24
CA ARG A 124 -12.94 -0.61 6.24
C ARG A 124 -12.59 -2.00 5.73
N VAL A 125 -12.91 -2.31 4.48
CA VAL A 125 -12.57 -3.61 3.89
C VAL A 125 -11.05 -3.73 3.69
N ALA A 126 -10.40 -2.68 3.19
CA ALA A 126 -8.95 -2.65 2.97
C ALA A 126 -8.16 -2.74 4.28
N GLU A 127 -8.63 -2.09 5.34
CA GLU A 127 -8.11 -2.25 6.69
C GLU A 127 -8.10 -3.72 7.10
N VAL A 128 -9.23 -4.41 6.94
CA VAL A 128 -9.31 -5.83 7.32
C VAL A 128 -8.44 -6.68 6.39
N LEU A 129 -8.61 -6.57 5.07
CA LEU A 129 -7.94 -7.46 4.10
C LEU A 129 -6.43 -7.21 3.96
N SER A 130 -5.91 -6.07 4.41
CA SER A 130 -4.46 -5.82 4.45
C SER A 130 -3.74 -6.56 5.57
N ARG A 131 -4.45 -7.04 6.60
CA ARG A 131 -3.84 -7.75 7.73
C ARG A 131 -3.55 -9.20 7.40
N ALA A 132 -2.43 -9.71 7.92
CA ALA A 132 -2.02 -11.11 7.74
C ALA A 132 -2.92 -12.11 8.48
N ASP A 133 -3.51 -11.68 9.59
CA ASP A 133 -4.30 -12.51 10.51
C ASP A 133 -5.80 -12.58 10.17
N THR A 134 -6.25 -11.88 9.14
CA THR A 134 -7.66 -11.88 8.74
C THR A 134 -8.15 -13.31 8.45
N PRO A 135 -9.20 -13.82 9.11
CA PRO A 135 -9.64 -15.20 8.94
C PRO A 135 -10.03 -15.53 7.49
N GLY A 136 -9.58 -16.68 6.97
CA GLY A 136 -9.83 -17.07 5.59
C GLY A 136 -11.32 -17.09 5.21
N ALA A 137 -12.18 -17.56 6.11
CA ALA A 137 -13.62 -17.69 5.88
C ALA A 137 -14.34 -16.35 5.59
N VAL A 138 -13.80 -15.21 6.04
CA VAL A 138 -14.42 -13.90 5.82
C VAL A 138 -13.88 -13.16 4.59
N ARG A 139 -12.74 -13.59 4.04
CA ARG A 139 -12.07 -12.84 2.96
C ARG A 139 -12.89 -12.78 1.68
N PRO A 140 -13.57 -13.86 1.22
CA PRO A 140 -14.37 -13.80 0.00
C PRO A 140 -15.57 -12.83 0.11
N SER A 141 -16.25 -12.81 1.26
CA SER A 141 -17.39 -11.89 1.46
C SER A 141 -16.95 -10.43 1.52
N LEU A 142 -15.80 -10.16 2.15
CA LEU A 142 -15.17 -8.84 2.14
C LEU A 142 -14.74 -8.43 0.73
N LEU A 143 -14.16 -9.34 -0.06
CA LEU A 143 -13.77 -9.07 -1.44
C LEU A 143 -14.97 -8.70 -2.32
N ARG A 144 -16.10 -9.42 -2.18
CA ARG A 144 -17.35 -9.06 -2.87
C ARG A 144 -17.83 -7.66 -2.49
N ARG A 145 -17.77 -7.32 -1.19
CA ARG A 145 -18.15 -5.99 -0.69
C ARG A 145 -17.23 -4.89 -1.24
N TYR A 146 -15.93 -5.14 -1.31
CA TYR A 146 -14.95 -4.25 -1.93
C TYR A 146 -15.29 -3.99 -3.40
N ARG A 147 -15.58 -5.04 -4.19
CA ARG A 147 -15.91 -4.88 -5.62
C ARG A 147 -17.16 -4.04 -5.83
N SER A 148 -18.22 -4.30 -5.06
CA SER A 148 -19.46 -3.51 -5.13
C SER A 148 -19.21 -2.04 -4.83
N ALA A 149 -18.49 -1.73 -3.75
CA ALA A 149 -18.18 -0.35 -3.39
C ALA A 149 -17.24 0.33 -4.42
N SER A 150 -16.25 -0.40 -4.94
CA SER A 150 -15.34 0.11 -5.98
C SER A 150 -16.07 0.42 -7.29
N GLY A 151 -17.10 -0.36 -7.63
CA GLY A 151 -17.98 -0.08 -8.77
C GLY A 151 -18.70 1.25 -8.64
N VAL A 152 -19.18 1.59 -7.44
CA VAL A 152 -19.82 2.90 -7.16
C VAL A 152 -18.83 4.05 -7.35
N VAL A 153 -17.62 3.95 -6.78
CA VAL A 153 -16.57 4.96 -6.93
C VAL A 153 -16.16 5.13 -8.40
N THR A 154 -15.98 4.02 -9.11
CA THR A 154 -15.61 4.03 -10.54
C THR A 154 -16.68 4.71 -11.40
N GLY A 155 -17.95 4.37 -11.17
CA GLY A 155 -19.07 4.99 -11.88
C GLY A 155 -19.14 6.50 -11.65
N ALA A 156 -19.02 6.93 -10.38
CA ALA A 156 -19.09 8.35 -10.04
C ALA A 156 -17.90 9.16 -10.61
N CYS A 157 -16.69 8.61 -10.55
CA CYS A 157 -15.50 9.29 -11.08
C CYS A 157 -15.50 9.39 -12.61
N HIS A 158 -16.11 8.46 -13.33
CA HIS A 158 -16.28 8.57 -14.78
C HIS A 158 -17.47 9.46 -15.18
N GLY A 159 -18.49 9.58 -14.33
CA GLY A 159 -19.66 10.43 -14.58
C GLY A 159 -19.48 11.91 -14.19
N GLY A 160 -18.37 12.26 -13.52
CA GLY A 160 -18.09 13.60 -13.01
C GLY A 160 -17.39 14.55 -13.99
N THR A 161 -17.12 14.12 -15.24
CA THR A 161 -16.70 15.02 -16.31
C THR A 161 -17.93 15.70 -16.91
N SER A 162 -18.42 16.75 -16.26
CA SER A 162 -19.43 17.66 -16.82
C SER A 162 -19.07 19.10 -16.52
#